data_AF-A0A915LF92-F1
#
_entry.id   AF-A0A915LF92-F1
#
_cell.length_a   1.000
_cell.length_b   1.000
_cell.length_c   1.000
_cell.angle_alpha   90.00
_cell.angle_beta   90.00
_cell.angle_gamma   90.00
#
_symmetry.space_group_name_H-M   'P 1'
#
loop_
_entity.id
_entity.type
_entity.pdbx_description
1 polymer ?
#
loop_
_entity_poly.entity_id
_entity_poly.type
_entity_poly.pdbx_seq_one_letter_code
_entity_poly.pdbx_strand_id
1 'polypeptide(L)'
;ESDIYLTTPIKRQDWELAHHDLELRKELGRGAFGVVRLGTFNKDSVAVKESFEDSLQLFKKGRIMKTLYHENIVRLIGITLDKYPILLVTE
;
A
#
# COMPACT_ATOMS: atom_id res chain seq x y z
N GLU A 1 -3.80 10.47 41.17
CA GLU A 1 -3.40 10.16 39.79
C GLU A 1 -4.62 9.60 39.07
N SER A 2 -4.80 9.93 37.79
CA SER A 2 -5.91 9.40 36.99
C SER A 2 -5.39 8.16 36.26
N ASP A 3 -5.92 6.98 36.59
CA ASP A 3 -5.54 5.76 35.89
C ASP A 3 -6.07 5.74 34.46
N ILE A 4 -5.20 5.39 33.50
CA ILE A 4 -5.54 5.27 32.07
C ILE A 4 -5.82 3.80 31.76
N TYR A 5 -7.00 3.53 31.21
CA TYR A 5 -7.42 2.19 30.79
C TYR A 5 -7.63 2.16 29.26
N LEU A 6 -7.19 1.08 28.62
CA LEU A 6 -7.49 0.81 27.21
C LEU A 6 -8.95 0.32 27.09
N THR A 7 -9.75 0.92 26.22
CA THR A 7 -11.16 0.56 26.03
C THR A 7 -11.39 -0.19 24.71
N THR A 8 -10.93 0.38 23.60
CA THR A 8 -11.24 -0.11 22.25
C THR A 8 -9.99 -0.17 21.39
N PRO A 9 -9.63 -1.35 20.84
CA PRO A 9 -8.51 -1.44 19.91
C PRO A 9 -8.89 -0.85 18.55
N ILE A 10 -7.97 -0.07 17.96
CA ILE A 10 -8.08 0.38 16.56
C ILE A 10 -7.60 -0.77 15.67
N LYS A 11 -8.52 -1.32 14.88
CA LYS A 11 -8.21 -2.43 13.95
C LYS A 11 -7.58 -1.90 12.67
N ARG A 12 -6.73 -2.74 12.06
CA ARG A 12 -6.23 -2.53 10.69
C ARG A 12 -7.39 -2.47 9.72
N GLN A 13 -7.24 -1.61 8.71
CA GLN A 13 -8.21 -1.49 7.64
C GLN A 13 -7.92 -2.50 6.52
N ASP A 14 -8.93 -2.85 5.71
CA ASP A 14 -8.79 -3.89 4.66
C ASP A 14 -7.75 -3.55 3.57
N TRP A 15 -7.41 -2.27 3.41
CA TRP A 15 -6.39 -1.78 2.47
C TRP A 15 -4.97 -1.77 3.06
N GLU A 16 -4.81 -2.03 4.36
CA GLU A 16 -3.51 -2.14 5.02
C GLU A 16 -2.95 -3.55 4.85
N LEU A 17 -2.14 -3.74 3.83
CA LEU A 17 -1.52 -5.02 3.49
C LEU A 17 -0.25 -5.24 4.32
N ALA A 18 0.14 -6.49 4.53
CA ALA A 18 1.47 -6.80 5.05
C ALA A 18 2.44 -7.10 3.91
N HIS A 19 3.73 -6.78 4.10
CA HIS A 19 4.77 -7.10 3.12
C HIS A 19 4.81 -8.59 2.77
N HIS A 20 4.50 -9.46 3.73
CA HIS A 20 4.53 -10.91 3.52
C HIS A 20 3.35 -11.44 2.70
N ASP A 21 2.30 -10.63 2.50
CA ASP A 21 1.17 -10.98 1.63
C ASP A 21 1.51 -10.78 0.15
N LEU A 22 2.64 -10.11 -0.15
CA LEU A 22 3.07 -9.76 -1.50
C LEU A 22 4.29 -10.58 -1.92
N GLU A 23 4.21 -11.20 -3.09
CA GLU A 23 5.36 -11.79 -3.77
C GLU A 23 5.87 -10.79 -4.81
N LEU A 24 7.04 -10.17 -4.59
CA LEU A 24 7.66 -9.28 -5.58
C LEU A 24 8.40 -10.10 -6.63
N ARG A 25 8.15 -9.80 -7.90
CA ARG A 25 8.76 -10.46 -9.07
C ARG A 25 9.64 -9.48 -9.84
N LYS A 26 9.59 -9.54 -11.18
CA LYS A 26 10.44 -8.73 -12.06
C LYS A 26 10.10 -7.24 -12.01
N GLU A 27 11.10 -6.39 -12.25
CA GLU A 27 10.90 -4.97 -12.49
C GLU A 27 10.10 -4.76 -13.80
N LEU A 28 9.08 -3.90 -13.74
CA LEU A 28 8.29 -3.45 -14.89
C LEU A 28 8.76 -2.09 -15.39
N GLY A 29 9.29 -1.25 -14.48
CA GLY A 29 9.84 0.04 -14.84
C GLY A 29 10.38 0.80 -13.63
N ARG A 30 11.09 1.88 -13.91
CA ARG A 30 11.70 2.75 -12.91
C ARG A 30 11.44 4.20 -13.27
N GLY A 31 11.09 5.00 -12.26
CA GLY A 31 10.87 6.43 -12.40
C GLY A 31 11.49 7.21 -11.26
N ALA A 32 11.25 8.53 -11.25
CA ALA A 32 11.78 9.43 -10.22
C ALA A 32 11.35 9.08 -8.79
N PHE A 33 10.22 8.36 -8.66
CA PHE A 33 9.59 8.02 -7.39
C PHE A 33 9.80 6.56 -6.98
N GLY A 34 10.77 5.87 -7.59
CA GLY A 34 11.14 4.50 -7.26
C GLY A 34 10.90 3.50 -8.38
N VAL A 35 10.72 2.24 -7.99
CA VAL A 35 10.67 1.08 -8.89
C VAL A 35 9.26 0.51 -8.87
N VAL A 36 8.74 0.16 -10.05
CA VAL A 36 7.52 -0.62 -10.19
C VAL A 36 7.91 -2.05 -10.54
N ARG A 37 7.44 -3.00 -9.75
CA ARG A 37 7.60 -4.43 -9.98
C ARG A 37 6.26 -5.08 -10.28
N LEU A 38 6.31 -6.17 -11.03
CA LEU A 38 5.25 -7.14 -11.06
C LEU A 38 5.23 -7.82 -9.70
N GLY A 39 4.06 -7.96 -9.09
CA GLY A 39 3.85 -8.71 -7.87
C GLY A 39 2.74 -9.73 -8.00
N THR A 40 2.55 -10.52 -6.94
CA THR A 40 1.37 -11.36 -6.76
C THR A 40 0.77 -11.11 -5.39
N PHE A 41 -0.53 -10.89 -5.37
CA PHE A 41 -1.34 -10.72 -4.16
C PHE A 41 -2.61 -11.55 -4.32
N ASN A 42 -2.94 -12.41 -3.35
CA ASN A 42 -4.11 -13.30 -3.42
C ASN A 42 -4.24 -14.09 -4.74
N LYS A 43 -3.12 -14.50 -5.34
CA LYS A 43 -2.99 -15.21 -6.64
C LYS A 43 -3.20 -14.34 -7.89
N ASP A 44 -3.60 -13.08 -7.73
CA ASP A 44 -3.72 -12.14 -8.84
C ASP A 44 -2.39 -11.43 -9.09
N SER A 45 -2.12 -11.13 -10.36
CA SER A 45 -0.96 -10.30 -10.73
C SER A 45 -1.29 -8.85 -10.42
N VAL A 46 -0.33 -8.16 -9.79
CA VAL A 46 -0.49 -6.77 -9.35
C VAL A 46 0.72 -5.94 -9.74
N ALA A 47 0.57 -4.63 -9.88
CA ALA A 47 1.69 -3.71 -9.95
C ALA A 47 2.04 -3.21 -8.55
N VAL A 48 3.30 -3.36 -8.17
CA VAL A 48 3.81 -2.95 -6.85
C VAL A 48 4.84 -1.85 -7.04
N LYS A 49 4.49 -0.64 -6.61
CA LYS A 49 5.41 0.49 -6.61
C LYS A 49 6.12 0.57 -5.26
N GLU A 50 7.43 0.35 -5.28
CA GLU A 50 8.33 0.65 -4.17
C GLU A 50 8.52 2.17 -4.09
N SER A 51 7.95 2.78 -3.06
CA SER A 51 8.07 4.20 -2.80
C SER A 51 9.11 4.46 -1.71
N PHE A 52 10.08 5.31 -2.04
CA PHE A 52 11.04 5.87 -1.10
C PHE A 52 10.59 7.26 -0.60
N GLU A 53 9.37 7.70 -0.97
CA GLU A 53 8.77 8.94 -0.49
C GLU A 53 8.43 8.85 1.00
N ASP A 54 8.33 10.02 1.64
CA ASP A 54 7.86 10.13 3.02
C ASP A 54 6.47 9.49 3.21
N SER A 55 6.34 8.73 4.29
CA SER A 55 5.12 7.96 4.60
C SER A 55 3.86 8.83 4.59
N LEU A 56 3.91 10.05 5.16
CA LEU A 56 2.76 10.95 5.25
C LEU A 56 2.27 11.39 3.87
N GLN A 57 3.20 11.66 2.95
CA GLN A 57 2.85 12.03 1.58
C GLN A 57 2.20 10.87 0.84
N LEU A 58 2.71 9.65 1.03
CA LEU A 58 2.10 8.47 0.42
C LEU A 58 0.71 8.21 1.00
N PHE A 59 0.52 8.37 2.31
CA PHE A 59 -0.80 8.25 2.95
C PHE A 59 -1.82 9.23 2.37
N LYS A 60 -1.42 10.49 2.17
CA LYS A 60 -2.29 11.51 1.56
C LYS A 60 -2.70 11.12 0.14
N LYS A 61 -1.75 10.63 -0.67
CA LYS A 61 -2.04 10.13 -2.03
C LYS A 61 -2.96 8.90 -1.98
N GLY A 62 -2.64 7.93 -1.14
CA GLY A 62 -3.42 6.72 -0.94
C GLY A 62 -4.85 7.01 -0.46
N ARG A 63 -5.04 8.01 0.42
CA ARG A 63 -6.36 8.46 0.88
C ARG A 63 -7.26 8.88 -0.28
N ILE A 64 -6.71 9.61 -1.26
CA ILE A 64 -7.43 10.03 -2.46
C ILE A 64 -7.66 8.83 -3.39
N MET A 65 -6.64 8.03 -3.65
CA MET A 65 -6.76 6.87 -4.55
C MET A 65 -7.77 5.84 -4.04
N LYS A 66 -7.95 5.70 -2.72
CA LYS A 66 -8.99 4.84 -2.12
C LYS A 66 -10.41 5.22 -2.51
N THR A 67 -10.67 6.47 -2.90
CA THR A 67 -12.01 6.92 -3.30
C THR A 67 -12.23 6.83 -4.81
N LEU A 68 -11.22 6.43 -5.59
CA LEU A 68 -11.31 6.36 -7.04
C LEU A 68 -11.66 4.93 -7.47
N TYR A 69 -12.85 4.76 -8.04
CA TYR A 69 -13.30 3.50 -8.60
C TYR A 69 -13.98 3.75 -9.95
N HIS A 70 -13.25 3.50 -11.04
CA HIS A 70 -13.71 3.75 -12.40
C HIS A 70 -12.90 2.90 -13.39
N GLU A 71 -13.52 2.42 -14.47
CA GLU A 71 -12.89 1.53 -15.46
C GLU A 71 -11.60 2.12 -16.08
N ASN A 72 -11.55 3.45 -16.23
CA ASN A 72 -10.42 4.16 -16.82
C ASN A 72 -9.41 4.73 -15.78
N ILE A 73 -9.49 4.32 -14.51
CA ILE A 73 -8.56 4.76 -13.46
C ILE A 73 -7.98 3.53 -12.77
N VAL A 74 -6.66 3.43 -12.75
CA VAL A 74 -5.94 2.35 -12.05
C VAL A 74 -6.37 2.31 -10.58
N ARG A 75 -6.94 1.18 -10.17
CA ARG A 75 -7.45 0.99 -8.82
C ARG A 75 -6.33 0.70 -7.83
N LEU A 76 -6.38 1.40 -6.69
CA LEU A 76 -5.57 1.05 -5.53
C LEU A 76 -6.16 -0.19 -4.84
N ILE A 77 -5.34 -1.23 -4.70
CA ILE A 77 -5.68 -2.44 -3.94
C ILE A 77 -5.32 -2.24 -2.47
N GLY A 78 -4.11 -1.74 -2.20
CA GLY A 78 -3.67 -1.54 -0.82
C GLY A 78 -2.28 -0.93 -0.70
N ILE A 79 -1.85 -0.75 0.56
CA ILE A 79 -0.56 -0.14 0.93
C ILE A 79 0.06 -0.95 2.06
N THR A 80 1.35 -1.24 1.99
CA THR A 80 2.08 -1.92 3.06
C THR A 80 2.82 -0.92 3.94
N LEU A 81 2.55 -0.93 5.24
CA LEU A 81 3.10 0.06 6.19
C LEU A 81 3.88 -0.58 7.33
N ASP A 82 3.98 -1.90 7.32
CA ASP A 82 4.65 -2.70 8.34
C ASP A 82 6.19 -2.67 8.22
N LYS A 83 6.74 -2.37 7.03
CA LYS A 83 8.18 -2.31 6.75
C LYS A 83 8.52 -1.26 5.69
N TYR A 84 9.80 -0.94 5.57
CA TYR A 84 10.35 -0.14 4.47
C TYR A 84 10.99 -1.07 3.40
N PRO A 85 10.91 -0.75 2.10
CA PRO A 85 10.23 0.41 1.49
C PRO A 85 8.70 0.31 1.58
N ILE A 86 8.02 1.45 1.50
CA ILE A 86 6.55 1.45 1.51
C ILE A 86 6.05 1.04 0.12
N LEU A 87 5.18 0.04 0.06
CA LEU A 87 4.67 -0.49 -1.20
C LEU A 87 3.25 0.03 -1.47
N LEU A 88 3.04 0.57 -2.66
CA LEU A 88 1.72 0.89 -3.20
C LEU A 88 1.31 -0.23 -4.17
N VAL A 89 0.20 -0.90 -3.89
CA VAL A 89 -0.28 -2.05 -4.68
C VAL A 89 -1.50 -1.64 -5.48
N THR A 90 -1.42 -1.81 -6.79
CA THR A 90 -2.52 -1.56 -7.73
C THR A 90 -2.80 -2.79 -8.58
N GLU A 91 -3.95 -2.80 -9.24
CA GLU A 91 -4.21 -3.76 -10.32
C GLU A 91 -3.22 -3.64 -11.48
#